data_AF-A0A0G0PYX3-F1
#
_entry.id   AF-A0A0G0PYX3-F1
#
_cell.length_a   1.000
_cell.length_b   1.000
_cell.length_c   1.000
_cell.angle_alpha   90.00
_cell.angle_beta   90.00
_cell.angle_gamma   90.00
#
_symmetry.space_group_name_H-M   'P 1'
#
loop_
_entity.id
_entity.type
_entity.pdbx_description
1 polymer ?
#
loop_
_entity_poly.entity_id
_entity_poly.type
_entity_poly.pdbx_seq_one_letter_code
_entity_poly.pdbx_strand_id
1 'polypeptide(L)'
;MKNAFSITLNGVVFMIEEDAQKKLSDYFDSIKKYYGDDGEEIMSDIEANIAEKFKEKNKGNQQVVTLEEVEEIIKIMGTVNQIDEEDGNDPVTAEESEGREKGSRRRLYRDSEDVVLAGVCSGLAKYFSVDLLLIRLIFVILTIMNGLGLIIYLVMWLAVPLAKTSMQKLEMQGEPVNLNNIEELVKEKTEQIKKESQIAYQNLKQKKSVLVKLINLPVILIREIVNFFRRMISGLSPAIRIISGSLMLMFFFVGFVMSSFWLANLLFLNGTPLFQGDFPLTEIAKTKAYIITVVSVYLTVLLVLVMVLMLAISIIAKRRIFNILVMTILFVIFTLNVTVVTIFGFDLAGQIKTVYEKYKAENMIEKNIEIEGFNEISGVAYANLILEKADKYSVTARGLKKDVEKVEFILQATSSQKIVNLKIMSKRRNGFLVISEPVEILIKGPNLKRVDVSGFLDYEADKLGSETEIIGKVAVRNALPGQRLGGDRDEHGCIPSAGYSWCESSDRCIRAWEEVCLLKKLAV
;
A
#
# COMPACT_ATOMS: atom_id res chain seq x y z
N MET A 1 -28.15 46.95 51.87
CA MET A 1 -27.28 46.11 51.01
C MET A 1 -27.82 44.70 51.08
N LYS A 2 -28.20 44.10 49.95
CA LYS A 2 -28.63 42.70 49.92
C LYS A 2 -27.39 41.80 49.99
N ASN A 3 -27.44 40.72 50.77
CA ASN A 3 -26.35 39.75 50.83
C ASN A 3 -26.42 38.82 49.61
N ALA A 4 -25.26 38.52 49.02
CA ALA A 4 -25.13 37.61 47.87
C ALA A 4 -24.34 36.37 48.27
N PHE A 5 -24.81 35.19 47.85
CA PHE A 5 -24.24 33.89 48.18
C PHE A 5 -23.83 33.14 46.90
N SER A 6 -22.83 32.28 46.98
CA SER A 6 -22.43 31.43 45.85
C SER A 6 -23.25 30.13 45.85
N ILE A 7 -23.95 29.86 44.74
CA ILE A 7 -24.65 28.59 44.49
C ILE A 7 -24.01 27.88 43.30
N THR A 8 -24.01 26.54 43.32
CA THR A 8 -23.54 25.70 42.22
C THR A 8 -24.73 25.01 41.58
N LEU A 9 -24.96 25.25 40.28
CA LEU A 9 -26.02 24.60 39.50
C LEU A 9 -25.37 23.78 38.38
N ASN A 10 -25.59 22.46 38.37
CA ASN A 10 -24.99 21.51 37.43
C ASN A 10 -23.47 21.76 37.15
N GLY A 11 -22.70 22.01 38.21
CA GLY A 11 -21.25 22.24 38.14
C GLY A 11 -20.79 23.65 37.77
N VAL A 12 -21.70 24.62 37.59
CA VAL A 12 -21.39 26.04 37.31
C VAL A 12 -21.72 26.91 38.52
N VAL A 13 -20.81 27.81 38.90
CA VAL A 13 -20.94 28.67 40.08
C VAL A 13 -21.54 30.02 39.70
N PHE A 14 -22.60 30.43 40.40
CA PHE A 14 -23.28 31.71 40.27
C PHE A 14 -23.32 32.41 41.63
N MET A 15 -23.23 33.74 41.66
CA MET A 15 -23.61 34.50 42.86
C MET A 15 -25.08 34.89 42.74
N ILE A 16 -25.84 34.72 43.80
CA ILE A 16 -27.29 34.96 43.82
C ILE A 16 -27.66 35.74 45.08
N GLU A 17 -28.65 36.64 44.98
CA GLU A 17 -29.18 37.36 46.15
C GLU A 17 -29.89 36.39 47.13
N GLU A 18 -29.88 36.69 48.43
CA GLU A 18 -30.45 35.84 49.49
C GLU A 18 -31.94 35.50 49.28
N ASP A 19 -32.73 36.47 48.81
CA ASP A 19 -34.14 36.32 48.46
C ASP A 19 -34.34 35.45 47.22
N ALA A 20 -33.52 35.67 46.19
CA ALA A 20 -33.51 34.89 44.96
C ALA A 20 -33.12 33.41 45.19
N GLN A 21 -32.14 33.17 46.06
CA GLN A 21 -31.71 31.83 46.45
C GLN A 21 -32.83 31.06 47.14
N LYS A 22 -33.53 31.71 48.08
CA LYS A 22 -34.64 31.09 48.79
C LYS A 22 -35.75 30.68 47.83
N LYS A 23 -36.12 31.55 46.88
CA LYS A 23 -37.15 31.29 45.89
C LYS A 23 -36.80 30.12 44.96
N LEU A 24 -35.53 30.03 44.54
CA LEU A 24 -35.04 28.96 43.68
C LEU A 24 -34.98 27.61 44.44
N SER A 25 -34.60 27.63 45.72
CA SER A 25 -34.64 26.43 46.58
C SER A 25 -36.06 25.93 46.78
N ASP A 26 -37.01 26.83 47.09
CA ASP A 26 -38.42 26.49 47.25
C ASP A 26 -38.99 25.85 45.96
N TYR A 27 -38.55 26.34 44.79
CA TYR A 27 -38.90 25.77 43.50
C TYR A 27 -38.35 24.34 43.30
N PHE A 28 -37.06 24.10 43.58
CA PHE A 28 -36.49 22.77 43.51
C PHE A 28 -37.10 21.80 44.52
N ASP A 29 -37.39 22.26 45.74
CA ASP A 29 -38.04 21.44 46.76
C ASP A 29 -39.48 21.06 46.34
N SER A 30 -40.21 21.96 45.65
CA SER A 30 -41.55 21.65 45.12
C SER A 30 -41.51 20.56 44.05
N ILE A 31 -40.51 20.59 43.17
CA ILE A 31 -40.28 19.58 42.13
C ILE A 31 -39.89 18.25 42.78
N LYS A 32 -38.92 18.26 43.69
CA LYS A 32 -38.45 17.05 44.37
C LYS A 32 -39.58 16.35 45.15
N LYS A 33 -40.45 17.13 45.80
CA LYS A 33 -41.61 16.61 46.52
C LYS A 33 -42.67 15.99 45.60
N TYR A 34 -42.83 16.52 44.39
CA TYR A 34 -43.79 16.02 43.41
C TYR A 34 -43.32 14.74 42.72
N TYR A 35 -42.04 14.66 42.33
CA TYR A 35 -41.50 13.54 41.52
C TYR A 35 -40.91 12.37 42.33
N GLY A 36 -40.73 12.50 43.66
CA GLY A 36 -40.29 11.39 44.51
C GLY A 36 -38.89 10.85 44.16
N ASP A 37 -38.73 9.51 44.12
CA ASP A 37 -37.44 8.81 43.91
C ASP A 37 -36.86 8.99 42.50
N ASP A 38 -37.70 9.21 41.48
CA ASP A 38 -37.27 9.47 40.09
C ASP A 38 -36.93 10.96 39.85
N GLY A 39 -37.10 11.81 40.89
CA GLY A 39 -36.91 13.25 40.80
C GLY A 39 -35.44 13.70 40.67
N GLU A 40 -34.46 12.84 40.98
CA GLU A 40 -33.04 13.24 40.94
C GLU A 40 -32.51 13.45 39.51
N GLU A 41 -32.91 12.61 38.55
CA GLU A 41 -32.52 12.77 37.13
C GLU A 41 -33.20 14.01 36.52
N ILE A 42 -34.49 14.19 36.80
CA ILE A 42 -35.30 15.33 36.36
C ILE A 42 -34.75 16.63 36.95
N MET A 43 -34.35 16.63 38.22
CA MET A 43 -33.75 17.79 38.87
C MET A 43 -32.46 18.20 38.17
N SER A 44 -31.60 17.23 37.83
CA SER A 44 -30.32 17.51 37.17
C SER A 44 -30.51 18.19 35.80
N ASP A 45 -31.51 17.77 35.03
CA ASP A 45 -31.84 18.38 33.74
C ASP A 45 -32.45 19.79 33.90
N ILE A 46 -33.30 20.01 34.91
CA ILE A 46 -33.88 21.33 35.22
C ILE A 46 -32.79 22.29 35.68
N GLU A 47 -31.89 21.87 36.56
CA GLU A 47 -30.72 22.65 36.99
C GLU A 47 -29.83 23.02 35.81
N ALA A 48 -29.60 22.10 34.87
CA ALA A 48 -28.81 22.34 33.66
C ALA A 48 -29.40 23.45 32.79
N ASN A 49 -30.72 23.40 32.57
CA ASN A 49 -31.45 24.37 31.75
C ASN A 49 -31.48 25.76 32.42
N ILE A 50 -31.72 25.80 33.73
CA ILE A 50 -31.67 27.06 34.50
C ILE A 50 -30.27 27.67 34.46
N ALA A 51 -29.21 26.86 34.61
CA ALA A 51 -27.83 27.33 34.50
C ALA A 51 -27.52 27.90 33.11
N GLU A 52 -28.04 27.30 32.04
CA GLU A 52 -27.89 27.80 30.67
C GLU A 52 -28.62 29.15 30.48
N LYS A 53 -29.84 29.29 31.01
CA LYS A 53 -30.61 30.55 30.94
C LYS A 53 -29.97 31.68 31.74
N PHE A 54 -29.47 31.41 32.95
CA PHE A 54 -28.70 32.40 33.71
C PHE A 54 -27.47 32.86 32.94
N LYS A 55 -26.77 31.94 32.26
CA LYS A 55 -25.61 32.29 31.44
C LYS A 55 -25.97 33.10 30.19
N GLU A 56 -27.11 32.82 29.56
CA GLU A 56 -27.57 33.56 28.38
C GLU A 56 -27.95 35.00 28.70
N LYS A 57 -28.66 35.22 29.81
CA LYS A 57 -29.03 36.56 30.28
C LYS A 57 -27.84 37.34 30.81
N ASN A 58 -26.89 36.67 31.45
CA ASN A 58 -25.76 37.31 32.11
C ASN A 58 -24.52 37.49 31.18
N LYS A 59 -24.76 38.02 29.96
CA LYS A 59 -23.70 38.37 28.98
C LYS A 59 -23.00 39.71 29.28
N GLY A 60 -23.55 40.51 30.20
CA GLY A 60 -22.92 41.72 30.74
C GLY A 60 -22.18 41.39 32.04
N ASN A 61 -21.12 42.13 32.34
CA ASN A 61 -20.15 41.84 33.41
C ASN A 61 -20.71 42.05 34.85
N GLN A 62 -21.95 41.68 35.13
CA GLN A 62 -22.66 41.93 36.38
C GLN A 62 -22.89 40.62 37.14
N GLN A 63 -22.16 40.49 38.25
CA GLN A 63 -21.82 39.20 38.84
C GLN A 63 -22.84 38.64 39.83
N VAL A 64 -24.11 39.06 39.85
CA VAL A 64 -25.10 38.60 40.84
C VAL A 64 -26.49 38.42 40.21
N VAL A 65 -27.06 37.23 40.34
CA VAL A 65 -28.43 36.87 39.92
C VAL A 65 -29.43 37.48 40.89
N THR A 66 -30.39 38.25 40.37
CA THR A 66 -31.41 38.96 41.16
C THR A 66 -32.73 38.20 41.26
N LEU A 67 -33.59 38.56 42.22
CA LEU A 67 -34.89 37.91 42.41
C LEU A 67 -35.78 37.97 41.15
N GLU A 68 -35.77 39.10 40.43
CA GLU A 68 -36.57 39.32 39.21
C GLU A 68 -36.17 38.33 38.10
N GLU A 69 -34.88 38.05 37.95
CA GLU A 69 -34.36 37.12 36.95
C GLU A 69 -34.75 35.66 37.25
N VAL A 70 -34.76 35.29 38.54
CA VAL A 70 -35.19 33.97 38.99
C VAL A 70 -36.69 33.79 38.74
N GLU A 71 -37.51 34.79 39.08
CA GLU A 71 -38.97 34.72 38.84
C GLU A 71 -39.32 34.63 37.36
N GLU A 72 -38.62 35.37 36.49
CA GLU A 72 -38.84 35.31 35.05
C GLU A 72 -38.45 33.95 34.46
N ILE A 73 -37.34 33.37 34.94
CA ILE A 73 -36.91 32.03 34.51
C ILE A 73 -37.88 30.96 35.01
N ILE A 74 -38.32 31.03 36.27
CA ILE A 74 -39.33 30.11 36.82
C ILE A 74 -40.64 30.24 36.03
N LYS A 75 -41.03 31.45 35.59
CA LYS A 75 -42.21 31.65 34.74
C LYS A 75 -42.08 30.99 33.37
N ILE A 76 -40.89 31.01 32.76
CA ILE A 76 -40.62 30.34 31.48
C ILE A 76 -40.60 28.81 31.65
N MET A 77 -40.11 28.32 32.79
CA MET A 77 -40.02 26.89 33.10
C MET A 77 -41.37 26.29 33.56
N GLY A 78 -42.28 27.13 34.09
CA GLY A 78 -43.55 26.73 34.67
C GLY A 78 -43.43 26.43 36.18
N THR A 79 -44.53 26.55 36.93
CA THR A 79 -44.57 26.17 38.37
C THR A 79 -45.54 25.00 38.57
N VAL A 80 -45.15 24.02 39.37
CA VAL A 80 -45.96 22.82 39.67
C VAL A 80 -47.34 23.17 40.24
N ASN A 81 -47.46 24.29 40.97
CA ASN A 81 -48.69 24.75 41.62
C ASN A 81 -49.75 25.38 40.68
N GLN A 82 -49.57 25.39 39.36
CA GLN A 82 -50.62 25.78 38.41
C GLN A 82 -51.25 24.57 37.69
N ILE A 83 -50.95 23.36 38.13
CA ILE A 83 -51.40 22.13 37.46
C ILE A 83 -52.74 21.61 38.03
N ASP A 84 -53.21 22.14 39.17
CA ASP A 84 -54.40 21.61 39.85
C ASP A 84 -55.62 22.55 39.93
N GLU A 85 -55.53 23.82 39.52
CA GLU A 85 -56.67 24.77 39.63
C GLU A 85 -56.74 25.75 38.45
N GLU A 86 -57.26 25.29 37.31
CA GLU A 86 -58.04 26.11 36.38
C GLU A 86 -58.86 25.20 35.44
N ASP A 87 -59.87 24.55 36.01
CA ASP A 87 -61.05 24.07 35.29
C ASP A 87 -62.12 25.16 35.44
N GLY A 88 -62.29 25.99 34.40
CA GLY A 88 -63.17 27.15 34.46
C GLY A 88 -63.32 27.84 33.11
N ASN A 89 -64.42 27.54 32.43
CA ASN A 89 -64.88 28.23 31.22
C ASN A 89 -64.93 29.75 31.41
N ASP A 90 -64.16 30.50 30.60
CA ASP A 90 -64.63 31.68 29.86
C ASP A 90 -63.64 32.04 28.73
N PRO A 91 -64.13 32.50 27.56
CA PRO A 91 -63.30 32.64 26.37
C PRO A 91 -62.54 33.97 26.42
N VAL A 92 -61.22 33.92 26.58
CA VAL A 92 -60.38 35.09 26.30
C VAL A 92 -60.04 35.10 24.83
N THR A 93 -60.57 36.14 24.19
CA THR A 93 -60.59 36.48 22.77
C THR A 93 -59.23 36.29 22.08
N ALA A 94 -59.25 35.55 20.98
CA ALA A 94 -58.16 35.50 20.01
C ALA A 94 -58.06 36.87 19.31
N GLU A 95 -57.00 37.61 19.58
CA GLU A 95 -56.49 38.62 18.66
C GLU A 95 -55.24 38.07 17.96
N GLU A 96 -55.32 38.14 16.63
CA GLU A 96 -54.39 37.63 15.65
C GLU A 96 -52.97 38.19 15.85
N SER A 97 -51.99 37.29 15.85
CA SER A 97 -50.62 37.63 15.49
C SER A 97 -50.06 36.55 14.56
N GLU A 98 -50.25 36.78 13.27
CA GLU A 98 -49.45 36.15 12.22
C GLU A 98 -47.97 36.41 12.49
N GLY A 99 -47.21 35.36 12.84
CA GLY A 99 -45.87 35.52 13.37
C GLY A 99 -45.02 34.26 13.38
N ARG A 100 -44.89 33.58 12.23
CA ARG A 100 -43.73 32.74 11.85
C ARG A 100 -43.48 31.51 12.75
N GLU A 101 -44.07 30.36 12.36
CA GLU A 101 -43.65 29.04 12.85
C GLU A 101 -42.14 28.84 12.60
N LYS A 102 -41.33 28.91 13.67
CA LYS A 102 -40.01 28.28 13.68
C LYS A 102 -40.24 26.78 13.87
N GLY A 103 -40.44 26.05 12.78
CA GLY A 103 -40.37 24.59 12.78
C GLY A 103 -39.06 24.12 13.42
N SER A 104 -39.16 23.28 14.44
CA SER A 104 -38.02 22.57 15.04
C SER A 104 -37.19 21.94 13.91
N ARG A 105 -35.89 22.28 13.81
CA ARG A 105 -35.03 21.74 12.74
C ARG A 105 -34.80 20.26 13.00
N ARG A 106 -35.42 19.39 12.20
CA ARG A 106 -35.17 17.94 12.24
C ARG A 106 -33.69 17.64 12.04
N ARG A 107 -33.13 16.79 12.91
CA ARG A 107 -31.75 16.31 12.81
C ARG A 107 -31.72 14.80 12.66
N LEU A 108 -30.89 14.32 11.73
CA LEU A 108 -30.74 12.89 11.50
C LEU A 108 -29.80 12.31 12.57
N TYR A 109 -30.35 11.43 13.40
CA TYR A 109 -29.58 10.58 14.29
C TYR A 109 -29.77 9.12 13.90
N ARG A 110 -28.84 8.29 14.37
CA ARG A 110 -28.98 6.85 14.36
C ARG A 110 -29.74 6.43 15.62
N ASP A 111 -30.73 5.57 15.46
CA ASP A 111 -31.54 5.09 16.57
C ASP A 111 -31.06 3.74 17.10
N SER A 112 -31.11 3.56 18.42
CA SER A 112 -30.74 2.32 19.13
C SER A 112 -31.94 1.41 19.40
N GLU A 113 -33.16 1.91 19.18
CA GLU A 113 -34.40 1.13 19.24
C GLU A 113 -34.66 0.49 17.85
N ASP A 114 -35.00 -0.81 17.82
CA ASP A 114 -35.18 -1.62 16.60
C ASP A 114 -33.95 -1.79 15.67
N VAL A 115 -32.80 -2.13 16.27
CA VAL A 115 -31.52 -2.35 15.56
C VAL A 115 -31.35 -3.81 15.10
N VAL A 116 -31.12 -4.01 13.80
CA VAL A 116 -30.61 -5.28 13.24
C VAL A 116 -29.10 -5.19 12.99
N LEU A 117 -28.67 -4.10 12.37
CA LEU A 117 -27.26 -3.77 12.14
C LEU A 117 -27.13 -2.29 12.48
N ALA A 118 -26.31 -1.87 13.44
CA ALA A 118 -25.86 -0.48 13.61
C ALA A 118 -26.88 0.69 13.52
N GLY A 119 -28.21 0.52 13.62
CA GLY A 119 -29.22 1.57 13.83
C GLY A 119 -29.47 2.60 12.72
N VAL A 120 -28.81 2.50 11.56
CA VAL A 120 -28.91 3.51 10.48
C VAL A 120 -30.29 3.53 9.83
N CYS A 121 -30.83 2.36 9.46
CA CYS A 121 -32.18 2.29 8.86
C CYS A 121 -33.28 2.74 9.83
N SER A 122 -33.12 2.50 11.13
CA SER A 122 -34.10 2.92 12.16
C SER A 122 -34.14 4.44 12.29
N GLY A 123 -32.97 5.08 12.31
CA GLY A 123 -32.85 6.54 12.32
C GLY A 123 -33.42 7.21 11.07
N LEU A 124 -33.14 6.66 9.88
CA LEU A 124 -33.72 7.14 8.62
C LEU A 124 -35.25 7.04 8.59
N ALA A 125 -35.81 5.95 9.11
CA ALA A 125 -37.26 5.73 9.14
C ALA A 125 -37.99 6.78 9.99
N LYS A 126 -37.47 7.05 11.18
CA LYS A 126 -38.02 8.05 12.09
C LYS A 126 -37.82 9.48 11.57
N TYR A 127 -36.68 9.79 10.96
CA TYR A 127 -36.41 11.12 10.36
C TYR A 127 -37.32 11.45 9.18
N PHE A 128 -37.53 10.48 8.27
CA PHE A 128 -38.39 10.65 7.09
C PHE A 128 -39.87 10.35 7.36
N SER A 129 -40.22 9.86 8.55
CA SER A 129 -41.58 9.40 8.89
C SER A 129 -42.09 8.33 7.92
N VAL A 130 -41.22 7.38 7.53
CA VAL A 130 -41.50 6.29 6.58
C VAL A 130 -41.37 4.93 7.29
N ASP A 131 -42.14 3.94 6.85
CA ASP A 131 -42.05 2.56 7.38
C ASP A 131 -40.62 1.99 7.33
N LEU A 132 -40.17 1.49 8.49
CA LEU A 132 -38.83 0.91 8.67
C LEU A 132 -38.54 -0.25 7.70
N LEU A 133 -39.57 -1.00 7.32
CA LEU A 133 -39.45 -2.12 6.38
C LEU A 133 -39.09 -1.65 4.96
N LEU A 134 -39.64 -0.51 4.53
CA LEU A 134 -39.44 0.02 3.19
C LEU A 134 -37.99 0.48 3.00
N ILE A 135 -37.42 1.17 4.01
CA ILE A 135 -36.01 1.59 3.99
C ILE A 135 -35.07 0.39 3.98
N ARG A 136 -35.36 -0.67 4.74
CA ARG A 136 -34.55 -1.90 4.73
C ARG A 136 -34.58 -2.57 3.35
N LEU A 137 -35.76 -2.65 2.72
CA LEU A 137 -35.90 -3.25 1.39
C LEU A 137 -35.10 -2.47 0.33
N ILE A 138 -35.15 -1.13 0.37
CA ILE A 138 -34.37 -0.26 -0.51
C ILE A 138 -32.87 -0.54 -0.38
N PHE A 139 -32.34 -0.58 0.84
CA PHE A 139 -30.91 -0.88 1.05
C PHE A 139 -30.51 -2.28 0.58
N VAL A 140 -31.39 -3.28 0.76
CA VAL A 140 -31.15 -4.64 0.27
C VAL A 140 -31.13 -4.67 -1.26
N ILE A 141 -32.10 -4.04 -1.92
CA ILE A 141 -32.16 -3.96 -3.39
C ILE A 141 -30.91 -3.24 -3.94
N LEU A 142 -30.54 -2.09 -3.37
CA LEU A 142 -29.34 -1.33 -3.75
C LEU A 142 -28.04 -2.13 -3.54
N THR A 143 -28.00 -2.97 -2.51
CA THR A 143 -26.85 -3.85 -2.24
C THR A 143 -26.78 -4.98 -3.27
N ILE A 144 -27.91 -5.58 -3.64
CA ILE A 144 -27.96 -6.69 -4.61
C ILE A 144 -27.67 -6.21 -6.03
N MET A 145 -28.14 -5.01 -6.42
CA MET A 145 -27.93 -4.50 -7.77
C MET A 145 -26.44 -4.24 -8.06
N ASN A 146 -25.77 -3.46 -7.22
CA ASN A 146 -24.39 -2.99 -7.49
C ASN A 146 -23.51 -2.89 -6.22
N GLY A 147 -23.93 -3.43 -5.08
CA GLY A 147 -23.21 -3.30 -3.80
C GLY A 147 -23.20 -1.90 -3.19
N LEU A 148 -23.74 -0.89 -3.89
CA LEU A 148 -23.77 0.50 -3.45
C LEU A 148 -24.54 0.70 -2.14
N GLY A 149 -25.61 -0.08 -1.92
CA GLY A 149 -26.36 -0.04 -0.67
C GLY A 149 -25.47 -0.28 0.55
N LEU A 150 -24.52 -1.21 0.46
CA LEU A 150 -23.59 -1.52 1.55
C LEU A 150 -22.58 -0.39 1.80
N ILE A 151 -22.08 0.24 0.73
CA ILE A 151 -21.13 1.36 0.84
C ILE A 151 -21.80 2.57 1.48
N ILE A 152 -22.98 2.94 0.98
CA ILE A 152 -23.77 4.05 1.54
C ILE A 152 -24.09 3.77 3.02
N TYR A 153 -24.43 2.52 3.34
CA TYR A 153 -24.70 2.10 4.71
C TYR A 153 -23.50 2.30 5.65
N LEU A 154 -22.30 1.89 5.21
CA LEU A 154 -21.06 2.04 5.98
C LEU A 154 -20.68 3.51 6.17
N VAL A 155 -20.81 4.32 5.12
CA VAL A 155 -20.55 5.76 5.19
C VAL A 155 -21.49 6.43 6.19
N MET A 156 -22.78 6.11 6.13
CA MET A 156 -23.79 6.70 7.01
C MET A 156 -23.66 6.18 8.46
N TRP A 157 -23.20 4.96 8.66
CA TRP A 157 -22.86 4.45 9.99
C TRP A 157 -21.70 5.21 10.65
N LEU A 158 -20.68 5.60 9.85
CA LEU A 158 -19.54 6.36 10.34
C LEU A 158 -19.91 7.84 10.57
N ALA A 159 -20.71 8.43 9.68
CA ALA A 159 -21.05 9.85 9.70
C ALA A 159 -22.17 10.23 10.68
N VAL A 160 -23.15 9.33 10.92
CA VAL A 160 -24.35 9.65 11.70
C VAL A 160 -24.18 9.24 13.19
N PRO A 161 -24.28 10.19 14.14
CA PRO A 161 -24.15 9.92 15.58
C PRO A 161 -25.38 9.18 16.14
N LEU A 162 -25.20 8.41 17.23
CA LEU A 162 -26.31 7.78 17.97
C LEU A 162 -27.13 8.82 18.75
N ALA A 163 -28.46 8.69 18.72
CA ALA A 163 -29.34 9.38 19.66
C ALA A 163 -29.20 8.75 21.07
N LYS A 164 -28.65 9.51 22.02
CA LYS A 164 -28.44 9.08 23.40
C LYS A 164 -29.50 9.63 24.36
N THR A 165 -30.03 10.83 24.09
CA THR A 165 -30.98 11.52 24.98
C THR A 165 -32.40 11.49 24.40
N SER A 166 -33.42 11.56 25.27
CA SER A 166 -34.84 11.65 24.86
C SER A 166 -35.08 12.87 23.96
N MET A 167 -34.42 13.99 24.26
CA MET A 167 -34.39 15.20 23.44
C MET A 167 -33.92 14.96 21.99
N GLN A 168 -32.84 14.20 21.78
CA GLN A 168 -32.33 13.89 20.44
C GLN A 168 -33.29 12.99 19.64
N LYS A 169 -34.11 12.18 20.32
CA LYS A 169 -35.14 11.36 19.66
C LYS A 169 -36.32 12.22 19.19
N LEU A 170 -36.74 13.19 20.00
CA LEU A 170 -37.80 14.15 19.64
C LEU A 170 -37.34 15.10 18.52
N GLU A 171 -36.08 15.55 18.56
CA GLU A 171 -35.48 16.33 17.47
C GLU A 171 -35.46 15.57 16.13
N MET A 172 -35.35 14.24 16.14
CA MET A 172 -35.40 13.43 14.92
C MET A 172 -36.82 13.35 14.35
N GLN A 173 -37.82 13.22 15.22
CA GLN A 173 -39.24 13.09 14.84
C GLN A 173 -39.85 14.43 14.42
N GLY A 174 -39.20 15.55 14.80
CA GLY A 174 -39.60 16.90 14.39
C GLY A 174 -40.74 17.49 15.21
N GLU A 175 -40.98 16.94 16.39
CA GLU A 175 -41.96 17.45 17.35
C GLU A 175 -41.36 18.64 18.12
N PRO A 176 -42.14 19.70 18.39
CA PRO A 176 -41.68 20.81 19.21
C PRO A 176 -41.47 20.31 20.65
N VAL A 177 -40.31 20.63 21.23
CA VAL A 177 -39.99 20.28 22.62
C VAL A 177 -40.76 21.22 23.54
N ASN A 178 -41.99 20.82 23.88
CA ASN A 178 -42.84 21.48 24.87
C ASN A 178 -43.11 20.51 26.03
N LEU A 179 -43.21 21.00 27.27
CA LEU A 179 -43.52 20.19 28.46
C LEU A 179 -44.78 19.32 28.27
N ASN A 180 -45.76 19.83 27.52
CA ASN A 180 -47.01 19.12 27.22
C ASN A 180 -46.80 17.91 26.29
N ASN A 181 -45.88 17.98 25.33
CA ASN A 181 -45.55 16.83 24.47
C ASN A 181 -44.69 15.80 25.21
N ILE A 182 -43.85 16.24 26.15
CA ILE A 182 -43.07 15.33 27.00
C ILE A 182 -44.00 14.56 27.94
N GLU A 183 -45.04 15.20 28.48
CA GLU A 183 -46.06 14.54 29.30
C GLU A 183 -46.95 13.59 28.48
N GLU A 184 -47.34 13.95 27.25
CA GLU A 184 -48.08 13.06 26.36
C GLU A 184 -47.22 11.86 25.92
N LEU A 185 -45.94 12.07 25.57
CA LEU A 185 -44.98 10.99 25.31
C LEU A 185 -44.64 10.14 26.53
N VAL A 186 -44.84 10.64 27.76
CA VAL A 186 -44.60 9.89 29.00
C VAL A 186 -45.88 9.19 29.46
N LYS A 187 -47.07 9.80 29.39
CA LYS A 187 -48.37 9.17 29.67
C LYS A 187 -48.72 8.12 28.62
N GLU A 188 -48.51 8.42 27.33
CA GLU A 188 -48.71 7.49 26.22
C GLU A 188 -47.69 6.34 26.28
N LYS A 189 -46.40 6.60 26.57
CA LYS A 189 -45.44 5.51 26.82
C LYS A 189 -45.77 4.67 28.05
N THR A 190 -46.31 5.23 29.12
CA THR A 190 -46.52 4.46 30.36
C THR A 190 -47.77 3.58 30.28
N GLU A 191 -48.80 3.95 29.50
CA GLU A 191 -49.98 3.11 29.27
C GLU A 191 -49.94 2.26 27.98
N GLN A 192 -49.43 2.75 26.84
CA GLN A 192 -49.34 1.96 25.60
C GLN A 192 -48.19 0.92 25.64
N ILE A 193 -47.07 1.17 26.34
CA ILE A 193 -46.00 0.16 26.47
C ILE A 193 -46.48 -1.05 27.29
N LYS A 194 -47.48 -0.88 28.16
CA LYS A 194 -48.00 -1.99 28.98
C LYS A 194 -49.14 -2.78 28.30
N LYS A 195 -49.97 -2.15 27.45
CA LYS A 195 -51.15 -2.83 26.86
C LYS A 195 -51.08 -3.05 25.34
N GLU A 196 -50.49 -2.18 24.54
CA GLU A 196 -50.45 -2.38 23.08
C GLU A 196 -49.21 -3.12 22.60
N SER A 197 -48.07 -2.91 23.27
CA SER A 197 -46.83 -3.61 22.94
C SER A 197 -46.88 -5.10 23.31
N GLN A 198 -47.61 -5.50 24.37
CA GLN A 198 -47.77 -6.93 24.71
C GLN A 198 -48.76 -7.66 23.81
N ILE A 199 -49.84 -7.01 23.38
CA ILE A 199 -50.87 -7.65 22.52
C ILE A 199 -50.36 -7.73 21.07
N ALA A 200 -49.67 -6.70 20.55
CA ALA A 200 -49.03 -6.77 19.24
C ALA A 200 -47.84 -7.75 19.22
N TYR A 201 -47.03 -7.79 20.28
CA TYR A 201 -45.90 -8.73 20.38
C TYR A 201 -46.37 -10.16 20.68
N GLN A 202 -47.44 -10.39 21.44
CA GLN A 202 -48.07 -11.71 21.57
C GLN A 202 -48.71 -12.14 20.25
N ASN A 203 -49.40 -11.26 19.52
CA ASN A 203 -49.98 -11.59 18.22
C ASN A 203 -48.90 -11.84 17.13
N LEU A 204 -47.76 -11.14 17.18
CA LEU A 204 -46.61 -11.39 16.31
C LEU A 204 -45.77 -12.62 16.73
N LYS A 205 -45.69 -12.93 18.03
CA LYS A 205 -45.01 -14.12 18.58
C LYS A 205 -45.84 -15.39 18.38
N GLN A 206 -47.17 -15.28 18.40
CA GLN A 206 -48.12 -16.38 18.20
C GLN A 206 -48.36 -16.64 16.71
N LYS A 207 -48.20 -15.63 15.83
CA LYS A 207 -48.06 -15.81 14.38
C LYS A 207 -46.60 -16.08 13.96
N LYS A 208 -45.91 -16.92 14.72
CA LYS A 208 -44.72 -17.63 14.24
C LYS A 208 -45.18 -18.82 13.43
N SER A 209 -44.76 -18.93 12.17
CA SER A 209 -44.31 -20.27 11.75
C SER A 209 -43.24 -20.28 10.67
N VAL A 210 -43.21 -19.38 9.68
CA VAL A 210 -42.24 -19.57 8.57
C VAL A 210 -41.50 -18.29 8.17
N LEU A 211 -42.20 -17.19 7.91
CA LEU A 211 -41.59 -16.01 7.25
C LEU A 211 -40.46 -15.36 8.06
N VAL A 212 -40.65 -15.16 9.37
CA VAL A 212 -39.61 -14.56 10.25
C VAL A 212 -38.42 -15.50 10.47
N LYS A 213 -38.66 -16.83 10.49
CA LYS A 213 -37.58 -17.83 10.53
C LYS A 213 -36.81 -17.86 9.19
N LEU A 214 -37.49 -17.65 8.07
CA LEU A 214 -36.91 -17.64 6.72
C LEU A 214 -36.06 -16.38 6.47
N ILE A 215 -36.50 -15.21 6.95
CA ILE A 215 -35.78 -13.93 6.80
C ILE A 215 -34.53 -13.86 7.68
N ASN A 216 -34.59 -14.43 8.90
CA ASN A 216 -33.42 -14.53 9.78
C ASN A 216 -32.54 -15.76 9.47
N LEU A 217 -32.98 -16.67 8.59
CA LEU A 217 -32.23 -17.85 8.16
C LEU A 217 -30.85 -17.50 7.60
N PRO A 218 -30.67 -16.55 6.66
CA PRO A 218 -29.36 -16.17 6.18
C PRO A 218 -28.46 -15.63 7.30
N VAL A 219 -29.00 -14.85 8.26
CA VAL A 219 -28.22 -14.31 9.38
C VAL A 219 -27.79 -15.41 10.35
N ILE A 220 -28.66 -16.38 10.64
CA ILE A 220 -28.35 -17.52 11.51
C ILE A 220 -27.35 -18.47 10.83
N LEU A 221 -27.52 -18.73 9.54
CA LEU A 221 -26.59 -19.53 8.74
C LEU A 221 -25.22 -18.86 8.68
N ILE A 222 -25.14 -17.55 8.45
CA ILE A 222 -23.89 -16.80 8.48
C ILE A 222 -23.26 -16.88 9.87
N ARG A 223 -24.04 -16.71 10.94
CA ARG A 223 -23.53 -16.78 12.32
C ARG A 223 -22.94 -18.16 12.64
N GLU A 224 -23.60 -19.24 12.23
CA GLU A 224 -23.07 -20.59 12.44
C GLU A 224 -21.89 -20.92 11.54
N ILE A 225 -21.90 -20.48 10.29
CA ILE A 225 -20.75 -20.60 9.39
C ILE A 225 -19.53 -19.86 9.98
N VAL A 226 -19.73 -18.63 10.46
CA VAL A 226 -18.66 -17.83 11.09
C VAL A 226 -18.18 -18.48 12.39
N ASN A 227 -19.08 -18.98 13.24
CA ASN A 227 -18.69 -19.67 14.48
C ASN A 227 -17.98 -20.99 14.20
N PHE A 228 -18.39 -21.71 13.17
CA PHE A 228 -17.75 -22.94 12.70
C PHE A 228 -16.33 -22.64 12.19
N PHE A 229 -16.17 -21.65 11.31
CA PHE A 229 -14.85 -21.21 10.84
C PHE A 229 -13.99 -20.68 12.00
N ARG A 230 -14.54 -19.89 12.91
CA ARG A 230 -13.82 -19.40 14.11
C ARG A 230 -13.33 -20.55 14.98
N ARG A 231 -14.16 -21.57 15.21
CA ARG A 231 -13.79 -22.74 16.02
C ARG A 231 -12.74 -23.59 15.30
N MET A 232 -12.89 -23.80 14.00
CA MET A 232 -11.91 -24.49 13.15
C MET A 232 -10.55 -23.78 13.14
N ILE A 233 -10.53 -22.46 12.91
CA ILE A 233 -9.33 -21.61 12.94
C ILE A 233 -8.72 -21.60 14.35
N SER A 234 -9.54 -21.56 15.41
CA SER A 234 -9.03 -21.58 16.78
C SER A 234 -8.38 -22.90 17.18
N GLY A 235 -8.85 -24.04 16.63
CA GLY A 235 -8.23 -25.34 16.82
C GLY A 235 -6.93 -25.51 16.02
N LEU A 236 -6.84 -24.88 14.84
CA LEU A 236 -5.63 -24.86 14.02
C LEU A 236 -4.59 -23.82 14.49
N SER A 237 -5.00 -22.78 15.21
CA SER A 237 -4.15 -21.71 15.72
C SER A 237 -2.88 -22.18 16.45
N PRO A 238 -2.92 -23.14 17.40
CA PRO A 238 -1.70 -23.61 18.07
C PRO A 238 -0.76 -24.36 17.10
N ALA A 239 -1.31 -25.18 16.19
CA ALA A 239 -0.52 -25.91 15.20
C ALA A 239 0.13 -24.96 14.19
N ILE A 240 -0.65 -24.03 13.61
CA ILE A 240 -0.16 -23.01 12.67
C ILE A 240 0.96 -22.19 13.31
N ARG A 241 0.82 -21.80 14.58
CA ARG A 241 1.81 -20.98 15.30
C ARG A 241 3.13 -21.72 15.53
N ILE A 242 3.06 -23.00 15.90
CA ILE A 242 4.25 -23.84 16.09
C ILE A 242 4.93 -24.07 14.74
N ILE A 243 4.16 -24.38 13.68
CA ILE A 243 4.67 -24.58 12.32
C ILE A 243 5.32 -23.28 11.81
N SER A 244 4.65 -22.13 11.94
CA SER A 244 5.19 -20.84 11.48
C SER A 244 6.44 -20.43 12.25
N GLY A 245 6.46 -20.62 13.58
CA GLY A 245 7.63 -20.34 14.41
C GLY A 245 8.81 -21.27 14.11
N SER A 246 8.54 -22.57 13.93
CA SER A 246 9.55 -23.57 13.55
C SER A 246 10.14 -23.28 12.15
N LEU A 247 9.29 -22.90 11.20
CA LEU A 247 9.70 -22.50 9.85
C LEU A 247 10.59 -21.24 9.89
N MET A 248 10.21 -20.22 10.66
CA MET A 248 11.05 -19.03 10.85
C MET A 248 12.40 -19.35 11.50
N LEU A 249 12.44 -20.27 12.47
CA LEU A 249 13.70 -20.74 13.07
C LEU A 249 14.58 -21.49 12.08
N MET A 250 14.00 -22.32 11.21
CA MET A 250 14.72 -23.00 10.14
C MET A 250 15.36 -21.99 9.18
N PHE A 251 14.60 -20.99 8.73
CA PHE A 251 15.12 -19.92 7.87
C PHE A 251 16.20 -19.09 8.56
N PHE A 252 16.05 -18.80 9.86
CA PHE A 252 17.09 -18.16 10.65
C PHE A 252 18.39 -18.98 10.64
N PHE A 253 18.31 -20.30 10.91
CA PHE A 253 19.50 -21.15 10.96
C PHE A 253 20.19 -21.27 9.60
N VAL A 254 19.41 -21.50 8.54
CA VAL A 254 19.93 -21.56 7.16
C VAL A 254 20.54 -20.21 6.77
N GLY A 255 19.85 -19.10 7.04
CA GLY A 255 20.34 -17.76 6.76
C GLY A 255 21.62 -17.41 7.52
N PHE A 256 21.72 -17.81 8.78
CA PHE A 256 22.91 -17.63 9.60
C PHE A 256 24.10 -18.42 9.04
N VAL A 257 23.93 -19.73 8.79
CA VAL A 257 24.98 -20.59 8.23
C VAL A 257 25.45 -20.07 6.87
N MET A 258 24.52 -19.71 5.98
CA MET A 258 24.86 -19.16 4.67
C MET A 258 25.60 -17.83 4.81
N SER A 259 25.09 -16.89 5.59
CA SER A 259 25.73 -15.58 5.80
C SER A 259 27.16 -15.73 6.34
N SER A 260 27.38 -16.60 7.33
CA SER A 260 28.71 -16.86 7.88
C SER A 260 29.64 -17.55 6.86
N PHE A 261 29.11 -18.49 6.05
CA PHE A 261 29.86 -19.11 4.97
C PHE A 261 30.31 -18.08 3.93
N TRP A 262 29.40 -17.21 3.47
CA TRP A 262 29.71 -16.15 2.52
C TRP A 262 30.72 -15.14 3.08
N LEU A 263 30.56 -14.72 4.34
CA LEU A 263 31.52 -13.84 5.00
C LEU A 263 32.92 -14.45 5.04
N ALA A 264 33.03 -15.72 5.43
CA ALA A 264 34.32 -16.40 5.50
C ALA A 264 35.00 -16.47 4.12
N ASN A 265 34.22 -16.73 3.06
CA ASN A 265 34.73 -16.71 1.69
C ASN A 265 35.23 -15.33 1.27
N LEU A 266 34.48 -14.27 1.63
CA LEU A 266 34.78 -12.90 1.24
C LEU A 266 35.97 -12.29 2.01
N LEU A 267 36.18 -12.70 3.27
CA LEU A 267 37.28 -12.20 4.11
C LEU A 267 38.57 -13.01 3.98
N PHE A 268 38.49 -14.34 3.93
CA PHE A 268 39.65 -15.21 4.11
C PHE A 268 40.03 -16.03 2.88
N LEU A 269 39.08 -16.32 1.98
CA LEU A 269 39.32 -17.24 0.88
C LEU A 269 39.56 -16.52 -0.45
N ASN A 270 40.67 -15.77 -0.49
CA ASN A 270 41.26 -15.24 -1.71
C ASN A 270 41.62 -16.41 -2.65
N GLY A 271 40.84 -16.64 -3.72
CA GLY A 271 41.10 -17.70 -4.70
C GLY A 271 40.26 -18.97 -4.54
N THR A 272 39.09 -18.89 -3.88
CA THR A 272 38.12 -20.00 -3.93
C THR A 272 37.63 -20.29 -5.35
N PRO A 273 37.28 -21.57 -5.65
CA PRO A 273 36.70 -21.94 -6.93
C PRO A 273 35.37 -21.22 -7.24
N LEU A 274 34.67 -20.72 -6.22
CA LEU A 274 33.44 -19.92 -6.37
C LEU A 274 33.69 -18.56 -7.05
N PHE A 275 34.88 -17.98 -6.86
CA PHE A 275 35.30 -16.70 -7.43
C PHE A 275 36.48 -16.87 -8.40
N GLN A 276 36.39 -17.84 -9.33
CA GLN A 276 37.29 -18.00 -10.48
C GLN A 276 37.16 -16.88 -11.53
N GLY A 277 37.01 -15.63 -11.08
CA GLY A 277 36.92 -14.44 -11.93
C GLY A 277 38.26 -13.70 -12.01
N ASP A 278 38.47 -12.95 -13.10
CA ASP A 278 39.64 -12.09 -13.30
C ASP A 278 39.56 -10.75 -12.53
N PHE A 279 38.57 -10.61 -11.66
CA PHE A 279 38.39 -9.40 -10.88
C PHE A 279 39.49 -9.32 -9.79
N PRO A 280 40.20 -8.19 -9.65
CA PRO A 280 41.32 -8.03 -8.71
C PRO A 280 40.85 -7.89 -7.25
N LEU A 281 40.06 -8.85 -6.77
CA LEU A 281 39.53 -8.91 -5.41
C LEU A 281 40.65 -8.87 -4.37
N THR A 282 41.80 -9.47 -4.65
CA THR A 282 42.93 -9.49 -3.71
C THR A 282 43.52 -8.11 -3.46
N GLU A 283 43.52 -7.22 -4.45
CA GLU A 283 43.99 -5.85 -4.27
C GLU A 283 42.93 -4.98 -3.59
N ILE A 284 41.65 -5.18 -3.95
CA ILE A 284 40.52 -4.50 -3.30
C ILE A 284 40.42 -4.91 -1.82
N ALA A 285 40.65 -6.19 -1.51
CA ALA A 285 40.52 -6.75 -0.17
C ALA A 285 41.55 -6.22 0.83
N LYS A 286 42.70 -5.70 0.35
CA LYS A 286 43.69 -5.05 1.21
C LYS A 286 43.23 -3.67 1.69
N THR A 287 42.25 -3.06 1.03
CA THR A 287 41.81 -1.72 1.39
C THR A 287 40.92 -1.74 2.63
N LYS A 288 41.14 -0.79 3.54
CA LYS A 288 40.36 -0.68 4.78
C LYS A 288 38.86 -0.54 4.51
N ALA A 289 38.47 0.18 3.46
CA ALA A 289 37.08 0.37 3.05
C ALA A 289 36.39 -0.96 2.73
N TYR A 290 37.09 -1.91 2.10
CA TYR A 290 36.54 -3.24 1.81
C TYR A 290 36.21 -4.00 3.09
N ILE A 291 37.17 -4.10 4.02
CA ILE A 291 36.99 -4.84 5.27
C ILE A 291 35.83 -4.23 6.09
N ILE A 292 35.80 -2.90 6.22
CA ILE A 292 34.73 -2.20 6.94
C ILE A 292 33.37 -2.46 6.28
N THR A 293 33.28 -2.38 4.96
CA THR A 293 32.03 -2.61 4.22
C THR A 293 31.55 -4.05 4.41
N VAL A 294 32.42 -5.04 4.23
CA VAL A 294 32.08 -6.46 4.36
C VAL A 294 31.61 -6.81 5.77
N VAL A 295 32.33 -6.34 6.80
CA VAL A 295 31.97 -6.56 8.20
C VAL A 295 30.64 -5.87 8.53
N SER A 296 30.43 -4.64 8.06
CA SER A 296 29.20 -3.88 8.32
C SER A 296 27.98 -4.50 7.63
N VAL A 297 28.14 -5.01 6.41
CA VAL A 297 27.09 -5.75 5.69
C VAL A 297 26.72 -7.02 6.47
N TYR A 298 27.71 -7.79 6.94
CA TYR A 298 27.44 -8.97 7.76
C TYR A 298 26.74 -8.64 9.08
N LEU A 299 27.20 -7.60 9.77
CA LEU A 299 26.58 -7.15 11.02
C LEU A 299 25.13 -6.71 10.80
N THR A 300 24.85 -6.05 9.68
CA THR A 300 23.48 -5.68 9.28
C THR A 300 22.60 -6.92 9.08
N VAL A 301 23.07 -7.91 8.33
CA VAL A 301 22.35 -9.18 8.12
C VAL A 301 22.14 -9.92 9.45
N LEU A 302 23.17 -9.96 10.29
CA LEU A 302 23.12 -10.60 11.61
C LEU A 302 22.07 -9.94 12.52
N LEU A 303 21.98 -8.61 12.53
CA LEU A 303 20.96 -7.89 13.31
C LEU A 303 19.54 -8.22 12.85
N VAL A 304 19.31 -8.30 11.53
CA VAL A 304 18.01 -8.73 10.97
C VAL A 304 17.69 -10.16 11.39
N LEU A 305 18.66 -11.08 11.29
CA LEU A 305 18.51 -12.46 11.73
C LEU A 305 18.17 -12.55 13.22
N VAL A 306 18.83 -11.75 14.07
CA VAL A 306 18.52 -11.69 15.52
C VAL A 306 17.10 -11.16 15.76
N MET A 307 16.64 -10.15 15.03
CA MET A 307 15.24 -9.68 15.13
C MET A 307 14.23 -10.75 14.72
N VAL A 308 14.51 -11.48 13.62
CA VAL A 308 13.69 -12.60 13.14
C VAL A 308 13.66 -13.74 14.16
N LEU A 309 14.79 -14.07 14.77
CA LEU A 309 14.90 -15.07 15.84
C LEU A 309 14.02 -14.67 17.03
N MET A 310 14.13 -13.42 17.49
CA MET A 310 13.30 -12.91 18.59
C MET A 310 11.80 -13.00 18.26
N LEU A 311 11.42 -12.64 17.03
CA LEU A 311 10.04 -12.75 16.57
C LEU A 311 9.56 -14.21 16.54
N ALA A 312 10.38 -15.13 16.04
CA ALA A 312 10.05 -16.55 15.98
C ALA A 312 9.80 -17.14 17.39
N ILE A 313 10.67 -16.85 18.36
CA ILE A 313 10.51 -17.31 19.74
C ILE A 313 9.27 -16.67 20.38
N SER A 314 9.01 -15.37 20.12
CA SER A 314 7.82 -14.67 20.62
C SER A 314 6.51 -15.30 20.10
N ILE A 315 6.49 -15.73 18.83
CA ILE A 315 5.36 -16.45 18.24
C ILE A 315 5.16 -17.80 18.94
N ILE A 316 6.22 -18.60 19.11
CA ILE A 316 6.14 -19.94 19.72
C ILE A 316 5.64 -19.86 21.17
N ALA A 317 6.21 -18.95 21.96
CA ALA A 317 5.95 -18.83 23.39
C ALA A 317 4.60 -18.19 23.76
N LYS A 318 3.80 -17.73 22.77
CA LYS A 318 2.51 -17.03 22.99
C LYS A 318 2.62 -15.81 23.90
N ARG A 319 3.82 -15.25 24.06
CA ARG A 319 4.07 -14.09 24.93
C ARG A 319 5.14 -13.21 24.31
N ARG A 320 5.02 -11.91 24.53
CA ARG A 320 6.10 -10.97 24.24
C ARG A 320 7.21 -11.20 25.28
N ILE A 321 8.26 -11.90 24.88
CA ILE A 321 9.40 -12.20 25.77
C ILE A 321 10.32 -10.97 25.93
N PHE A 322 10.27 -10.04 24.98
CA PHE A 322 11.24 -8.95 24.87
C PHE A 322 10.63 -7.60 25.25
N ASN A 323 11.41 -6.82 26.00
CA ASN A 323 11.08 -5.45 26.35
C ASN A 323 11.12 -4.56 25.11
N ILE A 324 10.18 -3.61 25.01
CA ILE A 324 10.13 -2.66 23.89
C ILE A 324 11.44 -1.87 23.76
N LEU A 325 12.08 -1.54 24.90
CA LEU A 325 13.38 -0.89 24.96
C LEU A 325 14.48 -1.67 24.24
N VAL A 326 14.52 -3.00 24.40
CA VAL A 326 15.53 -3.85 23.74
C VAL A 326 15.33 -3.84 22.23
N MET A 327 14.07 -3.90 21.77
CA MET A 327 13.75 -3.82 20.35
C MET A 327 14.09 -2.45 19.74
N THR A 328 13.84 -1.36 20.47
CA THR A 328 14.21 -0.02 20.00
C THR A 328 15.72 0.17 19.93
N ILE A 329 16.48 -0.36 20.90
CA ILE A 329 17.94 -0.30 20.88
C ILE A 329 18.50 -1.08 19.69
N LEU A 330 18.02 -2.29 19.45
CA LEU A 330 18.43 -3.11 18.29
C LEU A 330 18.09 -2.41 16.96
N PHE A 331 16.92 -1.77 16.88
CA PHE A 331 16.52 -1.02 15.69
C PHE A 331 17.43 0.19 15.45
N VAL A 332 17.79 0.95 16.49
CA VAL A 332 18.75 2.05 16.37
C VAL A 332 20.11 1.55 15.90
N ILE A 333 20.64 0.47 16.49
CA ILE A 333 21.92 -0.13 16.07
C ILE A 333 21.87 -0.59 14.61
N PHE A 334 20.74 -1.17 14.17
CA PHE A 334 20.52 -1.56 12.79
C PHE A 334 20.57 -0.34 11.86
N THR A 335 19.86 0.74 12.17
CA THR A 335 19.88 1.96 11.35
C THR A 335 21.28 2.59 11.26
N LEU A 336 22.03 2.61 12.37
CA LEU A 336 23.42 3.07 12.37
C LEU A 336 24.35 2.18 11.54
N ASN A 337 24.12 0.86 11.52
CA ASN A 337 24.89 -0.03 10.66
C ASN A 337 24.58 0.21 9.18
N VAL A 338 23.32 0.42 8.83
CA VAL A 338 22.91 0.72 7.46
C VAL A 338 23.57 2.00 6.96
N THR A 339 23.66 3.06 7.79
CA THR A 339 24.35 4.29 7.39
C THR A 339 25.85 4.06 7.15
N VAL A 340 26.52 3.30 8.01
CA VAL A 340 27.94 2.92 7.80
C VAL A 340 28.10 2.15 6.49
N VAL A 341 27.25 1.17 6.21
CA VAL A 341 27.27 0.41 4.94
C VAL A 341 27.11 1.33 3.74
N THR A 342 26.20 2.31 3.80
CA THR A 342 26.00 3.23 2.67
C THR A 342 27.23 4.11 2.42
N ILE A 343 27.80 4.71 3.47
CA ILE A 343 28.96 5.62 3.33
C ILE A 343 30.18 4.88 2.78
N PHE A 344 30.55 3.76 3.40
CA PHE A 344 31.72 2.99 2.97
C PHE A 344 31.47 2.21 1.68
N GLY A 345 30.22 1.85 1.38
CA GLY A 345 29.83 1.26 0.10
C GLY A 345 30.11 2.20 -1.08
N PHE A 346 29.82 3.50 -0.94
CA PHE A 346 30.15 4.49 -1.97
C PHE A 346 31.66 4.70 -2.12
N ASP A 347 32.41 4.78 -1.01
CA ASP A 347 33.87 4.88 -1.05
C ASP A 347 34.52 3.66 -1.71
N LEU A 348 34.06 2.45 -1.37
CA LEU A 348 34.50 1.21 -1.99
C LEU A 348 34.21 1.19 -3.50
N ALA A 349 33.04 1.66 -3.94
CA ALA A 349 32.71 1.74 -5.36
C ALA A 349 33.69 2.65 -6.14
N GLY A 350 34.08 3.78 -5.55
CA GLY A 350 35.09 4.66 -6.13
C GLY A 350 36.46 3.98 -6.26
N GLN A 351 36.89 3.27 -5.21
CA GLN A 351 38.17 2.56 -5.18
C GLN A 351 38.20 1.34 -6.11
N ILE A 352 37.08 0.63 -6.27
CA ILE A 352 36.97 -0.47 -7.22
C ILE A 352 37.27 0.02 -8.64
N LYS A 353 36.74 1.19 -9.02
CA LYS A 353 36.99 1.77 -10.35
C LYS A 353 38.48 2.05 -10.56
N THR A 354 39.14 2.68 -9.59
CA THR A 354 40.56 3.04 -9.73
C THR A 354 41.46 1.81 -9.75
N VAL A 355 41.18 0.79 -8.92
CA VAL A 355 41.91 -0.48 -8.93
C VAL A 355 41.67 -1.25 -10.22
N TYR A 356 40.45 -1.23 -10.76
CA TYR A 356 40.13 -1.87 -12.03
C TYR A 356 40.87 -1.23 -13.21
N GLU A 357 40.86 0.11 -13.32
CA GLU A 357 41.61 0.82 -14.38
C GLU A 357 43.12 0.56 -14.28
N LYS A 358 43.67 0.51 -13.07
CA LYS A 358 45.08 0.14 -12.84
C LYS A 358 45.36 -1.31 -13.27
N TYR A 359 44.52 -2.25 -12.86
CA TYR A 359 44.63 -3.66 -13.25
C TYR A 359 44.54 -3.83 -14.77
N LYS A 360 43.63 -3.11 -15.43
CA LYS A 360 43.50 -3.07 -16.87
C LYS A 360 44.77 -2.57 -17.52
N ALA A 361 45.32 -1.43 -17.09
CA ALA A 361 46.56 -0.89 -17.64
C ALA A 361 47.76 -1.85 -17.50
N GLU A 362 47.89 -2.55 -16.37
CA GLU A 362 48.98 -3.50 -16.12
C GLU A 362 48.85 -4.82 -16.89
N ASN A 363 47.63 -5.24 -17.25
CA ASN A 363 47.37 -6.53 -17.89
C ASN A 363 46.98 -6.42 -19.37
N MET A 364 46.99 -5.22 -19.96
CA MET A 364 46.79 -5.03 -21.40
C MET A 364 48.02 -5.48 -22.18
N ILE A 365 47.82 -6.37 -23.15
CA ILE A 365 48.87 -6.88 -24.03
C ILE A 365 48.46 -6.70 -25.49
N GLU A 366 49.45 -6.36 -26.32
CA GLU A 366 49.34 -6.39 -27.77
C GLU A 366 50.14 -7.57 -28.31
N LYS A 367 49.44 -8.53 -28.93
CA LYS A 367 50.05 -9.67 -29.62
C LYS A 367 50.00 -9.40 -31.11
N ASN A 368 51.16 -9.06 -31.68
CA ASN A 368 51.31 -8.87 -33.12
C ASN A 368 51.77 -10.17 -33.79
N ILE A 369 51.11 -10.56 -34.87
CA ILE A 369 51.43 -11.71 -35.69
C ILE A 369 51.58 -11.21 -37.13
N GLU A 370 52.80 -11.27 -37.65
CA GLU A 370 53.07 -11.05 -39.07
C GLU A 370 52.73 -12.33 -39.84
N ILE A 371 51.94 -12.21 -40.91
CA ILE A 371 51.45 -13.35 -41.70
C ILE A 371 51.80 -13.11 -43.18
N GLU A 372 52.15 -14.16 -43.92
CA GLU A 372 52.60 -14.06 -45.32
C GLU A 372 51.47 -13.74 -46.34
N GLY A 373 50.23 -13.57 -45.87
CA GLY A 373 49.10 -13.07 -46.65
C GLY A 373 47.85 -13.93 -46.57
N PHE A 374 46.69 -13.28 -46.59
CA PHE A 374 45.36 -13.91 -46.60
C PHE A 374 44.37 -13.04 -47.37
N ASN A 375 43.34 -13.68 -47.92
CA ASN A 375 42.38 -13.05 -48.82
C ASN A 375 40.97 -12.99 -48.22
N GLU A 376 40.69 -13.87 -47.25
CA GLU A 376 39.38 -14.02 -46.62
C GLU A 376 39.53 -14.14 -45.10
N ILE A 377 38.68 -13.40 -44.37
CA ILE A 377 38.62 -13.40 -42.91
C ILE A 377 37.29 -14.01 -42.49
N SER A 378 37.32 -15.00 -41.61
CA SER A 378 36.12 -15.56 -40.99
C SER A 378 36.39 -15.93 -39.54
N GLY A 379 35.37 -16.01 -38.70
CA GLY A 379 35.62 -16.38 -37.32
C GLY A 379 34.45 -16.08 -36.40
N VAL A 380 34.53 -16.66 -35.20
CA VAL A 380 33.60 -16.37 -34.12
C VAL A 380 34.43 -16.08 -32.88
N ALA A 381 34.43 -14.81 -32.46
CA ALA A 381 35.17 -14.37 -31.30
C ALA A 381 34.42 -13.23 -30.60
N TYR A 382 34.54 -13.18 -29.27
CA TYR A 382 34.07 -12.04 -28.48
C TYR A 382 35.08 -10.88 -28.61
N ALA A 383 35.08 -10.25 -29.78
CA ALA A 383 36.07 -9.27 -30.20
C ALA A 383 35.45 -8.22 -31.13
N ASN A 384 36.04 -7.03 -31.13
CA ASN A 384 35.79 -5.96 -32.10
C ASN A 384 36.86 -6.05 -33.19
N LEU A 385 36.45 -5.87 -34.44
CA LEU A 385 37.33 -6.07 -35.59
C LEU A 385 37.63 -4.73 -36.28
N ILE A 386 38.89 -4.32 -36.30
CA ILE A 386 39.34 -3.07 -36.93
C ILE A 386 40.13 -3.44 -38.19
N LEU A 387 39.72 -2.91 -39.33
CA LEU A 387 40.31 -3.20 -40.63
C LEU A 387 40.99 -1.95 -41.18
N GLU A 388 42.28 -2.05 -41.51
CA GLU A 388 43.06 -0.97 -42.11
C GLU A 388 43.80 -1.44 -43.38
N LYS A 389 43.86 -0.59 -44.40
CA LYS A 389 44.70 -0.84 -45.58
C LYS A 389 46.17 -0.53 -45.24
N ALA A 390 47.07 -1.49 -45.47
CA ALA A 390 48.52 -1.32 -45.30
C ALA A 390 49.31 -2.15 -46.31
N ASP A 391 50.60 -1.87 -46.50
CA ASP A 391 51.43 -2.59 -47.48
C ASP A 391 51.79 -4.03 -47.04
N LYS A 392 51.77 -4.29 -45.73
CA LYS A 392 52.10 -5.60 -45.13
C LYS A 392 50.88 -6.18 -44.42
N TYR A 393 50.77 -7.51 -44.43
CA TYR A 393 49.75 -8.23 -43.66
C TYR A 393 50.19 -8.36 -42.20
N SER A 394 49.41 -7.79 -41.28
CA SER A 394 49.63 -7.93 -39.84
C SER A 394 48.31 -8.10 -39.10
N VAL A 395 48.28 -9.01 -38.14
CA VAL A 395 47.14 -9.21 -37.25
C VAL A 395 47.59 -8.91 -35.82
N THR A 396 47.01 -7.88 -35.23
CA THR A 396 47.31 -7.47 -33.86
C THR A 396 46.08 -7.69 -33.00
N ALA A 397 46.21 -8.50 -31.95
CA ALA A 397 45.19 -8.64 -30.90
C ALA A 397 45.58 -7.81 -29.69
N ARG A 398 44.69 -6.91 -29.28
CA ARG A 398 44.86 -6.02 -28.13
C ARG A 398 43.74 -6.25 -27.13
N GLY A 399 44.09 -6.48 -25.88
CA GLY A 399 43.12 -6.70 -24.82
C GLY A 399 43.80 -7.18 -23.55
N LEU A 400 43.00 -7.62 -22.57
CA LEU A 400 43.56 -8.23 -21.37
C LEU A 400 44.33 -9.51 -21.74
N LYS A 401 45.51 -9.71 -21.14
CA LYS A 401 46.42 -10.86 -21.34
C LYS A 401 45.68 -12.19 -21.44
N LYS A 402 44.79 -12.46 -20.48
CA LYS A 402 44.03 -13.72 -20.38
C LYS A 402 42.99 -13.91 -21.48
N ASP A 403 42.51 -12.83 -22.09
CA ASP A 403 41.60 -12.88 -23.24
C ASP A 403 42.35 -13.05 -24.54
N VAL A 404 43.45 -12.29 -24.73
CA VAL A 404 44.31 -12.39 -25.93
C VAL A 404 44.94 -13.78 -26.04
N GLU A 405 45.34 -14.40 -24.94
CA GLU A 405 45.89 -15.77 -24.93
C GLU A 405 44.88 -16.85 -25.35
N LYS A 406 43.57 -16.58 -25.26
CA LYS A 406 42.51 -17.52 -25.67
C LYS A 406 42.06 -17.34 -27.12
N VAL A 407 42.51 -16.28 -27.78
CA VAL A 407 42.25 -16.05 -29.21
C VAL A 407 43.27 -16.85 -30.01
N GLU A 408 42.76 -17.83 -30.76
CA GLU A 408 43.54 -18.67 -31.66
C GLU A 408 43.32 -18.19 -33.10
N PHE A 409 44.43 -17.93 -33.81
CA PHE A 409 44.46 -17.56 -35.23
C PHE A 409 44.88 -18.79 -36.03
N ILE A 410 44.01 -19.28 -36.92
CA ILE A 410 44.27 -20.47 -37.73
C ILE A 410 44.30 -20.06 -39.20
N LEU A 411 45.40 -20.34 -39.89
CA LEU A 411 45.51 -20.17 -41.33
C LEU A 411 45.13 -21.47 -42.03
N GLN A 412 44.09 -21.42 -42.87
CA GLN A 412 43.66 -22.57 -43.67
C GLN A 412 43.82 -22.25 -45.15
N ALA A 413 44.53 -23.13 -45.87
CA ALA A 413 44.63 -23.07 -47.33
C ALA A 413 43.54 -23.97 -47.93
N THR A 414 42.63 -23.39 -48.72
CA THR A 414 41.60 -24.16 -49.43
C THR A 414 42.18 -24.71 -50.74
N SER A 415 42.07 -26.02 -50.99
CA SER A 415 42.70 -26.69 -52.14
C SER A 415 42.25 -26.20 -53.53
N SER A 416 41.13 -25.47 -53.62
CA SER A 416 40.51 -25.07 -54.89
C SER A 416 40.76 -23.61 -55.32
N GLN A 417 41.33 -22.76 -54.47
CA GLN A 417 41.76 -21.39 -54.82
C GLN A 417 42.96 -21.01 -53.95
N LYS A 418 43.95 -20.26 -54.46
CA LYS A 418 45.07 -19.68 -53.68
C LYS A 418 44.56 -18.62 -52.67
N ILE A 419 43.64 -18.98 -51.80
CA ILE A 419 43.00 -18.14 -50.79
C ILE A 419 43.38 -18.77 -49.45
N VAL A 420 44.20 -18.04 -48.71
CA VAL A 420 44.50 -18.33 -47.31
C VAL A 420 43.40 -17.65 -46.49
N ASN A 421 42.71 -18.44 -45.67
CA ASN A 421 41.64 -17.97 -44.79
C ASN A 421 42.19 -17.79 -43.38
N LEU A 422 41.93 -16.63 -42.78
CA LEU A 422 42.22 -16.39 -41.37
C LEU A 422 40.98 -16.74 -40.54
N LYS A 423 41.03 -17.83 -39.77
CA LYS A 423 39.98 -18.22 -38.82
C LYS A 423 40.31 -17.75 -37.42
N ILE A 424 39.42 -16.95 -36.82
CA ILE A 424 39.56 -16.45 -35.44
C ILE A 424 38.60 -17.22 -34.54
N MET A 425 39.12 -17.88 -33.50
CA MET A 425 38.31 -18.59 -32.51
C MET A 425 38.67 -18.16 -31.08
N SER A 426 37.67 -18.11 -30.20
CA SER A 426 37.86 -17.83 -28.77
C SER A 426 37.24 -18.92 -27.90
N LYS A 427 37.97 -19.39 -26.87
CA LYS A 427 37.45 -20.35 -25.88
C LYS A 427 36.51 -19.66 -24.88
N ARG A 428 35.33 -20.25 -24.67
CA ARG A 428 34.29 -19.73 -23.75
C ARG A 428 34.82 -19.68 -22.30
N ARG A 429 34.53 -18.58 -21.59
CA ARG A 429 34.82 -18.45 -20.15
C ARG A 429 33.72 -19.13 -19.33
N ASN A 430 34.13 -19.96 -18.37
CA ASN A 430 33.24 -20.54 -17.36
C ASN A 430 33.57 -19.89 -16.01
N GLY A 431 32.62 -19.22 -15.37
CA GLY A 431 32.80 -18.58 -14.06
C GLY A 431 31.61 -17.72 -13.63
N PHE A 432 31.45 -17.49 -12.32
CA PHE A 432 30.33 -16.72 -11.73
C PHE A 432 30.47 -15.20 -11.92
N LEU A 433 31.70 -14.68 -12.00
CA LEU A 433 32.01 -13.26 -12.23
C LEU A 433 33.08 -13.13 -13.33
N VAL A 434 32.62 -13.15 -14.58
CA VAL A 434 33.49 -12.97 -15.75
C VAL A 434 33.39 -11.53 -16.22
N ILE A 435 34.47 -10.75 -16.06
CA ILE A 435 34.61 -9.45 -16.70
C ILE A 435 35.48 -9.66 -17.93
N SER A 436 34.84 -9.79 -19.09
CA SER A 436 35.52 -9.83 -20.39
C SER A 436 35.18 -8.56 -21.15
N GLU A 437 36.20 -7.72 -21.35
CA GLU A 437 36.11 -6.69 -22.37
C GLU A 437 36.36 -7.34 -23.75
N PRO A 438 35.69 -6.87 -24.81
CA PRO A 438 35.93 -7.39 -26.15
C PRO A 438 37.39 -7.14 -26.55
N VAL A 439 38.05 -8.16 -27.09
CA VAL A 439 39.42 -8.01 -27.63
C VAL A 439 39.34 -7.15 -28.89
N GLU A 440 40.21 -6.17 -29.03
CA GLU A 440 40.38 -5.40 -30.27
C GLU A 440 41.30 -6.18 -31.20
N ILE A 441 40.80 -6.61 -32.36
CA ILE A 441 41.59 -7.31 -33.38
C ILE A 441 41.78 -6.37 -34.54
N LEU A 442 43.00 -5.85 -34.68
CA LEU A 442 43.41 -4.99 -35.77
C LEU A 442 44.04 -5.83 -36.89
N ILE A 443 43.44 -5.76 -38.07
CA ILE A 443 43.89 -6.50 -39.25
C ILE A 443 44.31 -5.50 -40.31
N LYS A 444 45.58 -5.57 -40.70
CA LYS A 444 46.15 -4.74 -41.76
C LYS A 444 46.49 -5.60 -42.97
N GLY A 445 46.23 -5.09 -44.18
CA GLY A 445 46.63 -5.77 -45.41
C GLY A 445 46.32 -4.97 -46.68
N PRO A 446 47.03 -5.26 -47.79
CA PRO A 446 46.87 -4.49 -49.03
C PRO A 446 45.61 -4.87 -49.82
N ASN A 447 45.20 -6.15 -49.81
CA ASN A 447 44.10 -6.68 -50.62
C ASN A 447 43.19 -7.64 -49.82
N LEU A 448 42.26 -7.11 -49.04
CA LEU A 448 41.21 -7.90 -48.38
C LEU A 448 40.03 -8.09 -49.34
N LYS A 449 39.70 -9.32 -49.74
CA LYS A 449 38.62 -9.58 -50.72
C LYS A 449 37.28 -9.84 -50.05
N ARG A 450 37.26 -10.71 -49.03
CA ARG A 450 36.05 -11.08 -48.29
C ARG A 450 36.28 -11.03 -46.79
N VAL A 451 35.38 -10.39 -46.06
CA VAL A 451 35.43 -10.30 -44.60
C VAL A 451 34.07 -10.68 -44.03
N ASP A 452 34.01 -11.85 -43.39
CA ASP A 452 32.84 -12.28 -42.63
C ASP A 452 32.91 -11.72 -41.20
N VAL A 453 32.06 -10.73 -40.93
CA VAL A 453 31.94 -10.05 -39.63
C VAL A 453 30.81 -10.63 -38.77
N SER A 454 30.08 -11.64 -39.26
CA SER A 454 28.87 -12.18 -38.59
C SER A 454 29.14 -12.77 -37.21
N GLY A 455 30.35 -13.27 -36.96
CA GLY A 455 30.77 -13.86 -35.69
C GLY A 455 31.50 -12.91 -34.71
N PHE A 456 31.53 -11.60 -35.00
CA PHE A 456 32.17 -10.58 -34.16
C PHE A 456 31.12 -9.63 -33.55
N LEU A 457 31.50 -8.88 -32.51
CA LEU A 457 30.59 -7.97 -31.80
C LEU A 457 30.32 -6.69 -32.57
N ASP A 458 31.38 -6.07 -33.07
CA ASP A 458 31.36 -4.85 -33.86
C ASP A 458 32.56 -4.82 -34.81
N TYR A 459 32.48 -4.00 -35.86
CA TYR A 459 33.58 -3.82 -36.80
C TYR A 459 33.74 -2.37 -37.27
N GLU A 460 34.98 -1.95 -37.45
CA GLU A 460 35.36 -0.66 -38.01
C GLU A 460 36.18 -0.88 -39.28
N ALA A 461 35.74 -0.28 -40.39
CA ALA A 461 36.28 -0.51 -41.73
C ALA A 461 36.65 0.81 -42.42
N ASP A 462 37.30 1.72 -41.69
CA ASP A 462 37.34 3.15 -42.02
C ASP A 462 38.18 3.51 -43.26
N LYS A 463 38.90 2.56 -43.88
CA LYS A 463 39.78 2.82 -45.05
C LYS A 463 39.87 1.65 -46.04
N LEU A 464 38.85 0.81 -46.15
CA LEU A 464 38.83 -0.24 -47.17
C LEU A 464 38.40 0.35 -48.51
N GLY A 465 39.14 0.02 -49.57
CA GLY A 465 38.74 0.38 -50.93
C GLY A 465 37.44 -0.34 -51.30
N SER A 466 36.77 0.13 -52.36
CA SER A 466 35.49 -0.40 -52.88
C SER A 466 35.53 -1.86 -53.38
N GLU A 467 36.65 -2.57 -53.20
CA GLU A 467 36.89 -3.93 -53.69
C GLU A 467 36.71 -5.01 -52.60
N THR A 468 36.45 -4.62 -51.34
CA THR A 468 36.26 -5.57 -50.24
C THR A 468 34.78 -5.85 -49.98
N GLU A 469 34.39 -7.12 -50.09
CA GLU A 469 33.05 -7.59 -49.75
C GLU A 469 32.95 -7.92 -48.25
N ILE A 470 32.10 -7.20 -47.53
CA ILE A 470 31.83 -7.42 -46.10
C ILE A 470 30.54 -8.23 -45.96
N ILE A 471 30.62 -9.40 -45.35
CA ILE A 471 29.52 -10.34 -45.15
C ILE A 471 29.17 -10.32 -43.67
N GLY A 472 27.96 -9.88 -43.29
CA GLY A 472 27.54 -9.88 -41.89
C GLY A 472 26.52 -8.80 -41.56
N LYS A 473 26.26 -8.57 -40.26
CA LYS A 473 25.28 -7.57 -39.81
C LYS A 473 25.65 -6.20 -40.38
N VAL A 474 24.76 -5.65 -41.20
CA VAL A 474 24.83 -4.27 -41.69
C VAL A 474 25.09 -3.36 -40.50
N ALA A 475 26.23 -2.65 -40.49
CA ALA A 475 26.51 -1.62 -39.51
C ALA A 475 25.33 -0.67 -39.46
N VAL A 476 24.64 -0.61 -38.31
CA VAL A 476 23.58 0.37 -38.06
C VAL A 476 24.23 1.73 -37.92
N ARG A 477 24.58 2.35 -39.05
CA ARG A 477 24.79 3.80 -39.11
C ARG A 477 23.40 4.43 -39.07
N ASN A 478 23.08 5.00 -37.91
CA ASN A 478 21.98 5.94 -37.68
C ASN A 478 20.59 5.47 -38.18
N ALA A 479 19.89 4.69 -37.36
CA ALA A 479 18.44 4.61 -37.46
C ALA A 479 17.84 5.99 -37.12
N LEU A 480 17.32 6.68 -38.14
CA LEU A 480 16.44 7.83 -37.97
C LEU A 480 15.24 7.43 -37.09
N PRO A 481 14.81 8.25 -36.12
CA PRO A 481 13.73 7.91 -35.22
C PRO A 481 12.39 8.05 -35.97
N GLY A 482 11.78 6.93 -36.34
CA GLY A 482 10.50 7.02 -37.06
C GLY A 482 9.70 5.74 -37.31
N GLN A 483 10.20 4.54 -37.03
CA GLN A 483 9.43 3.33 -37.33
C GLN A 483 8.64 2.87 -36.11
N ARG A 484 7.34 3.17 -36.15
CA ARG A 484 6.35 2.76 -35.14
C ARG A 484 6.25 1.24 -35.13
N LEU A 485 6.52 0.63 -33.98
CA LEU A 485 6.26 -0.78 -33.69
C LEU A 485 4.74 -0.99 -33.61
N GLY A 486 4.20 -1.76 -34.55
CA GLY A 486 2.82 -2.29 -34.49
C GLY A 486 2.06 -2.16 -35.80
N GLY A 487 2.07 -3.24 -36.60
CA GLY A 487 1.34 -3.35 -37.87
C GLY A 487 2.17 -3.80 -39.07
N ASP A 488 3.44 -4.18 -38.88
CA ASP A 488 4.39 -4.49 -39.96
C ASP A 488 4.02 -5.78 -40.71
N ARG A 489 3.16 -5.64 -41.73
CA ARG A 489 3.26 -6.48 -42.92
C ARG A 489 4.00 -5.72 -43.99
N ASP A 490 4.97 -6.34 -44.65
CA ASP A 490 5.59 -5.77 -45.84
C ASP A 490 4.64 -5.84 -47.06
N GLU A 491 5.06 -5.32 -48.20
CA GLU A 491 4.27 -5.33 -49.45
C GLU A 491 3.87 -6.74 -49.91
N HIS A 492 4.57 -7.78 -49.43
CA HIS A 492 4.32 -9.19 -49.75
C HIS A 492 3.52 -9.90 -48.63
N GLY A 493 3.10 -9.17 -47.59
CA GLY A 493 2.34 -9.70 -46.47
C GLY A 493 3.17 -10.44 -45.41
N CYS A 494 4.50 -10.44 -45.51
CA CYS A 494 5.40 -11.01 -44.51
C CYS A 494 5.48 -10.11 -43.28
N ILE A 495 5.81 -10.67 -42.12
CA ILE A 495 5.85 -9.95 -40.83
C ILE A 495 7.31 -9.79 -40.37
N PRO A 496 7.99 -8.67 -40.70
CA PRO A 496 9.39 -8.43 -40.33
C PRO A 496 9.64 -8.48 -38.82
N SER A 497 8.67 -8.02 -38.03
CA SER A 497 8.73 -8.05 -36.57
C SER A 497 8.73 -9.46 -35.98
N ALA A 498 8.22 -10.46 -36.71
CA ALA A 498 8.32 -11.88 -36.38
C ALA A 498 9.48 -12.58 -37.13
N GLY A 499 10.34 -11.77 -37.77
CA GLY A 499 11.52 -12.16 -38.55
C GLY A 499 11.22 -12.92 -39.83
N TYR A 500 10.04 -12.73 -40.41
CA TYR A 500 9.73 -13.18 -41.76
C TYR A 500 10.21 -12.15 -42.79
N SER A 501 10.88 -12.63 -43.82
CA SER A 501 11.31 -11.88 -44.99
C SER A 501 10.86 -12.57 -46.27
N TRP A 502 10.43 -11.81 -47.27
CA TRP A 502 10.05 -12.34 -48.58
C TRP A 502 11.25 -12.96 -49.32
N CYS A 503 11.07 -14.13 -49.94
CA CYS A 503 12.09 -14.80 -50.74
C CYS A 503 11.62 -15.01 -52.18
N GLU A 504 12.26 -14.32 -53.13
CA GLU A 504 11.90 -14.32 -54.55
C GLU A 504 12.08 -15.67 -55.25
N SER A 505 12.96 -16.54 -54.74
CA SER A 505 13.19 -17.87 -55.35
C SER A 505 12.20 -18.94 -54.90
N SER A 506 11.51 -18.73 -53.77
CA SER A 506 10.54 -19.69 -53.20
C SER A 506 9.12 -19.16 -53.14
N ASP A 507 8.89 -17.90 -53.55
CA ASP A 507 7.61 -17.21 -53.62
C ASP A 507 6.81 -17.28 -52.29
N ARG A 508 7.55 -17.21 -51.17
CA ARG A 508 6.98 -17.30 -49.81
C ARG A 508 7.80 -16.52 -48.78
N CYS A 509 7.16 -16.17 -47.67
CA CYS A 509 7.82 -15.58 -46.50
C CYS A 509 8.61 -16.65 -45.73
N ILE A 510 9.91 -16.43 -45.55
CA ILE A 510 10.79 -17.34 -44.81
C ILE A 510 11.48 -16.62 -43.66
N ARG A 511 11.99 -17.39 -42.70
CA ARG A 511 12.85 -16.88 -41.62
C ARG A 511 14.30 -17.19 -41.95
N ALA A 512 15.13 -16.16 -42.05
CA ALA A 512 16.52 -16.27 -42.49
C ALA A 512 17.39 -17.19 -41.61
N TRP A 513 17.00 -17.48 -40.37
CA TRP A 513 17.71 -18.39 -39.46
C TRP A 513 17.19 -19.85 -39.49
N GLU A 514 16.04 -20.11 -40.12
CA GLU A 514 15.48 -21.47 -40.30
C GLU A 514 15.76 -22.00 -41.71
N GLU A 515 15.65 -21.13 -42.72
CA GLU A 515 15.83 -21.49 -44.13
C GLU A 515 16.57 -20.38 -44.89
N VAL A 516 17.45 -20.77 -45.82
CA VAL A 516 18.24 -19.84 -46.63
C VAL A 516 17.51 -19.52 -47.95
N CYS A 517 17.26 -18.25 -48.24
CA CYS A 517 16.75 -17.83 -49.55
C CYS A 517 17.84 -17.98 -50.62
N LEU A 518 17.78 -19.02 -51.44
CA LEU A 518 18.73 -19.22 -52.52
C LEU A 518 18.48 -18.22 -53.64
N LEU A 519 19.46 -17.39 -54.00
CA LEU A 519 19.34 -16.54 -55.20
C LEU A 519 19.20 -17.44 -56.44
N LYS A 520 18.26 -17.09 -57.31
CA LYS A 520 17.93 -17.77 -58.57
C LYS A 520 19.22 -18.17 -59.30
N LYS A 521 19.39 -19.47 -59.57
CA LYS A 521 20.48 -20.01 -60.40
C LYS A 521 20.47 -19.28 -61.73
N LEU A 522 21.41 -18.34 -61.94
CA LEU A 522 21.71 -17.83 -63.27
C LEU A 522 22.44 -18.96 -64.00
N ALA A 523 21.75 -19.56 -64.97
CA ALA A 523 22.35 -20.45 -65.93
C ALA A 523 23.12 -19.61 -66.95
N VAL A 524 24.45 -19.59 -66.83
CA VAL A 524 25.45 -19.63 -67.92
C VAL A 524 26.67 -20.34 -67.40
#